data_AF-A0A1I3DHC7-F1
#
_entry.id   AF-A0A1I3DHC7-F1
#
_cell.length_a   1.000
_cell.length_b   1.000
_cell.length_c   1.000
_cell.angle_alpha   90.00
_cell.angle_beta   90.00
_cell.angle_gamma   90.00
#
_symmetry.space_group_name_H-M   'P 1'
#
loop_
_entity.id
_entity.type
_entity.pdbx_description
1 polymer ?
#
loop_
_entity_poly.entity_id
_entity_poly.type
_entity_poly.pdbx_seq_one_letter_code
_entity_poly.pdbx_strand_id
1 'polypeptide(L)'
;MTQDLHSPEIVLRSTQIIAIALIAGVISTTGIVTFLGNTLPPRMANTGDTISFVMAGFTALCVVAMGVASNWGVRADASRDPKALAAAWQTRTIVKYAICEIAALANAVAYIVEQNWWSLALQIVMLAVMVLIFPTKTRLDQFIESQTAFTQ
;
A
#
# COMPACT_ATOMS: atom_id res chain seq x y z
N MET A 1 15.16 -1.06 -33.97
CA MET A 1 15.54 -1.46 -32.60
C MET A 1 14.29 -1.30 -31.73
N THR A 2 13.43 -2.32 -31.69
CA THR A 2 12.25 -2.35 -30.82
C THR A 2 12.74 -2.71 -29.43
N GLN A 3 13.03 -1.69 -28.64
CA GLN A 3 13.37 -1.88 -27.23
C GLN A 3 12.18 -2.59 -26.58
N ASP A 4 12.45 -3.77 -26.00
CA ASP A 4 11.42 -4.65 -25.50
C ASP A 4 10.83 -4.02 -24.22
N LEU A 5 9.76 -3.22 -24.38
CA LEU A 5 9.12 -2.40 -23.35
C LEU A 5 8.62 -3.22 -22.14
N HIS A 6 8.65 -4.54 -22.25
CA HIS A 6 8.19 -5.48 -21.24
C HIS A 6 9.34 -6.22 -20.55
N SER A 7 10.58 -5.70 -20.59
CA SER A 7 11.65 -6.30 -19.81
C SER A 7 11.32 -6.24 -18.29
N PRO A 8 11.60 -7.32 -17.52
CA PRO A 8 11.31 -7.35 -16.09
C PRO A 8 11.94 -6.19 -15.30
N GLU A 9 13.07 -5.67 -15.77
CA GLU A 9 13.75 -4.53 -15.17
C GLU A 9 12.96 -3.22 -15.32
N ILE A 10 12.33 -2.99 -16.47
CA ILE A 10 11.47 -1.82 -16.69
C ILE A 10 10.26 -1.90 -15.78
N VAL A 11 9.64 -3.08 -15.69
CA VAL A 11 8.50 -3.34 -14.80
C VAL A 11 8.86 -3.09 -13.34
N LEU A 12 10.02 -3.56 -12.89
CA LEU A 12 10.51 -3.32 -11.52
C LEU A 12 10.71 -1.82 -11.24
N ARG A 13 11.41 -1.10 -12.13
CA ARG A 13 11.65 0.35 -11.97
C ARG A 13 10.35 1.14 -11.96
N SER A 14 9.42 0.81 -12.86
CA SER A 14 8.08 1.43 -12.90
C SER A 14 7.31 1.19 -11.59
N THR A 15 7.32 -0.05 -11.09
CA THR A 15 6.68 -0.41 -9.82
C THR A 15 7.31 0.35 -8.64
N GLN A 16 8.64 0.50 -8.61
CA GLN A 16 9.35 1.27 -7.59
C GLN A 16 8.98 2.75 -7.60
N ILE A 17 8.89 3.38 -8.78
CA ILE A 17 8.46 4.77 -8.91
C ILE A 17 7.04 4.96 -8.37
N ILE A 18 6.12 4.06 -8.73
CA ILE A 18 4.74 4.10 -8.22
C ILE A 18 4.72 3.93 -6.70
N ALA A 19 5.45 2.95 -6.15
CA ALA A 19 5.52 2.73 -4.71
C ALA A 19 6.07 3.96 -3.96
N ILE A 20 7.13 4.60 -4.48
CA ILE A 20 7.69 5.83 -3.90
C ILE A 20 6.67 6.97 -3.95
N ALA A 21 5.93 7.14 -5.05
CA ALA A 21 4.91 8.17 -5.18
C ALA A 21 3.79 7.99 -4.14
N LEU A 22 3.31 6.76 -3.94
CA LEU A 22 2.27 6.45 -2.95
C LEU A 22 2.77 6.67 -1.51
N ILE A 23 4.01 6.25 -1.20
CA ILE A 23 4.64 6.51 0.10
C ILE A 23 4.78 8.02 0.34
N ALA A 24 5.25 8.77 -0.65
CA ALA A 24 5.42 10.21 -0.55
C ALA A 24 4.09 10.94 -0.31
N GLY A 25 2.99 10.48 -0.94
CA GLY A 25 1.64 10.99 -0.70
C GLY A 25 1.17 10.78 0.74
N VAL A 26 1.44 9.61 1.34
CA VAL A 26 1.12 9.36 2.75
C VAL A 26 2.00 10.19 3.68
N ILE A 27 3.29 10.36 3.38
CA ILE A 27 4.21 11.20 4.17
C ILE A 27 3.75 12.67 4.14
N SER A 28 3.45 13.22 2.96
CA SER A 28 3.01 14.60 2.83
C SER A 28 1.68 14.83 3.57
N THR A 29 0.74 13.90 3.45
CA THR A 29 -0.51 13.94 4.21
C THR A 29 -0.26 13.89 5.71
N THR A 30 0.65 13.03 6.17
CA THR A 30 1.06 12.96 7.59
C THR A 30 1.58 14.31 8.10
N GLY A 31 2.43 14.98 7.32
CA GLY A 31 2.93 16.32 7.63
C GLY A 31 1.81 17.37 7.70
N ILE A 32 0.87 17.35 6.74
CA ILE A 32 -0.26 18.27 6.72
C ILE A 32 -1.16 18.05 7.93
N VAL A 33 -1.55 16.81 8.23
CA VAL A 33 -2.51 16.55 9.32
C VAL A 33 -1.90 16.85 10.69
N THR A 34 -0.61 16.56 10.89
CA THR A 34 0.11 16.91 12.13
C THR A 34 0.24 18.42 12.30
N PHE A 35 0.53 19.15 11.22
CA PHE A 35 0.51 20.62 11.27
C PHE A 35 -0.89 21.15 11.62
N LEU A 36 -1.93 20.68 10.92
CA LEU A 36 -3.31 21.09 11.18
C LEU A 36 -3.75 20.78 12.61
N GLY A 37 -3.44 19.59 13.12
CA GLY A 37 -3.77 19.17 14.49
C GLY A 37 -3.18 20.08 15.57
N ASN A 38 -2.03 20.72 15.31
CA ASN A 38 -1.43 21.69 16.23
C ASN A 38 -1.98 23.12 16.08
N THR A 39 -2.61 23.44 14.94
CA THR A 39 -3.16 24.78 14.66
C THR A 39 -4.64 24.91 14.95
N LEU A 40 -5.39 23.81 14.88
CA LEU A 40 -6.83 23.81 15.14
C LEU A 40 -7.11 23.89 16.65
N PRO A 41 -8.21 24.54 17.06
CA PRO A 41 -8.61 24.57 18.47
C PRO A 41 -8.70 23.15 19.04
N PRO A 42 -8.31 22.94 20.30
CA PRO A 42 -8.45 21.65 20.95
C PRO A 42 -9.89 21.18 20.88
N ARG A 43 -10.09 19.91 20.53
CA ARG A 43 -11.39 19.27 20.53
C ARG A 43 -12.14 19.54 21.84
N MET A 44 -13.45 19.80 21.72
CA MET A 44 -14.35 19.80 22.89
C MET A 44 -14.40 18.40 23.50
N ALA A 45 -14.21 18.30 24.81
CA ALA A 45 -14.08 17.03 25.53
C ALA A 45 -15.22 16.01 25.32
N ASN A 46 -16.37 16.44 24.77
CA ASN A 46 -17.57 15.61 24.62
C ASN A 46 -17.75 14.95 23.25
N THR A 47 -16.85 15.13 22.28
CA THR A 47 -17.13 14.67 20.89
C THR A 47 -16.96 13.17 20.63
N GLY A 48 -16.71 12.28 21.60
CA GLY A 48 -16.57 10.82 21.33
C GLY A 48 -15.48 10.43 20.29
N ASP A 49 -15.06 9.16 20.27
CA ASP A 49 -13.98 8.67 19.38
C ASP A 49 -14.53 7.75 18.28
N THR A 50 -15.78 7.99 17.89
CA THR A 50 -16.55 7.08 17.04
C THR A 50 -15.91 6.91 15.66
N ILE A 51 -15.46 8.00 15.03
CA ILE A 51 -14.83 7.97 13.71
C ILE A 51 -13.48 7.26 13.80
N SER A 52 -12.69 7.49 14.84
CA SER A 52 -11.41 6.80 15.07
C SER A 52 -11.60 5.29 15.17
N PHE A 53 -12.62 4.82 15.92
CA PHE A 53 -12.91 3.38 16.01
C PHE A 53 -13.38 2.80 14.68
N VAL A 54 -14.23 3.52 13.93
CA VAL A 54 -14.68 3.09 12.60
C VAL A 54 -13.49 2.97 11.64
N MET A 55 -12.59 3.95 11.62
CA MET A 55 -11.41 3.94 10.74
C MET A 55 -10.38 2.89 11.17
N ALA A 56 -10.24 2.62 12.46
CA ALA A 56 -9.44 1.51 12.97
C ALA A 56 -10.01 0.15 12.50
N GLY A 57 -11.32 -0.04 12.60
CA GLY A 57 -12.00 -1.24 12.07
C GLY A 57 -11.84 -1.39 10.57
N PHE A 58 -11.98 -0.30 9.81
CA PHE A 58 -11.73 -0.27 8.38
C PHE A 58 -10.28 -0.62 8.03
N THR A 59 -9.32 -0.12 8.81
CA THR A 59 -7.89 -0.48 8.66
C THR A 59 -7.66 -1.98 8.83
N ALA A 60 -8.30 -2.59 9.83
CA ALA A 60 -8.22 -4.04 10.02
C ALA A 60 -8.76 -4.80 8.79
N LEU A 61 -9.87 -4.33 8.20
CA LEU A 61 -10.41 -4.91 6.96
C LEU A 61 -9.45 -4.74 5.78
N CYS A 62 -8.80 -3.59 5.63
CA CYS A 62 -7.78 -3.36 4.60
C CYS A 62 -6.58 -4.31 4.78
N VAL A 63 -6.13 -4.56 6.01
CA VAL A 63 -5.06 -5.52 6.30
C VAL A 63 -5.46 -6.94 5.87
N VAL A 64 -6.69 -7.36 6.16
CA VAL A 64 -7.22 -8.65 5.69
C VAL A 64 -7.28 -8.69 4.16
N ALA A 65 -7.82 -7.63 3.53
CA ALA A 65 -7.93 -7.53 2.08
C ALA A 65 -6.56 -7.60 1.39
N MET A 66 -5.51 -7.04 2.00
CA MET A 66 -4.14 -7.15 1.49
C MET A 66 -3.62 -8.60 1.49
N GLY A 67 -3.94 -9.36 2.54
CA GLY A 67 -3.65 -10.80 2.62
C GLY A 67 -4.38 -11.58 1.52
N VAL A 68 -5.66 -11.27 1.29
CA VAL A 68 -6.46 -11.91 0.23
C VAL A 68 -6.00 -11.51 -1.17
N ALA A 69 -5.72 -10.24 -1.42
CA ALA A 69 -5.16 -9.74 -2.68
C ALA A 69 -3.78 -10.34 -2.97
N SER A 70 -3.06 -10.75 -1.93
CA SER A 70 -1.84 -11.52 -2.11
C SER A 70 -2.12 -12.92 -2.70
N ASN A 71 -3.25 -13.53 -2.39
CA ASN A 71 -3.63 -14.86 -2.87
C ASN A 71 -4.52 -14.84 -4.11
N TRP A 72 -5.01 -13.67 -4.53
CA TRP A 72 -5.57 -13.49 -5.85
C TRP A 72 -4.47 -13.65 -6.88
N GLY A 73 -4.21 -14.92 -7.19
CA GLY A 73 -3.45 -15.33 -8.34
C GLY A 73 -4.12 -14.70 -9.53
N VAL A 74 -3.42 -13.75 -10.15
CA VAL A 74 -3.55 -13.58 -11.58
C VAL A 74 -3.28 -14.99 -12.10
N ARG A 75 -4.34 -15.70 -12.47
CA ARG A 75 -4.24 -16.84 -13.37
C ARG A 75 -3.70 -16.23 -14.66
N ALA A 76 -2.41 -15.94 -14.68
CA ALA A 76 -1.69 -15.55 -15.86
C ALA A 76 -1.86 -16.79 -16.72
N ASP A 77 -2.81 -16.73 -17.65
CA ASP A 77 -3.15 -17.82 -18.55
C ASP A 77 -1.86 -18.42 -19.05
N ALA A 78 -1.57 -19.64 -18.56
CA ALA A 78 -0.62 -20.69 -18.95
C ALA A 78 0.63 -20.33 -19.80
N SER A 79 1.05 -19.08 -19.82
CA SER A 79 2.20 -18.60 -20.55
C SER A 79 3.31 -18.51 -19.53
N ARG A 80 4.27 -19.42 -19.66
CA ARG A 80 5.58 -19.38 -18.97
C ARG A 80 6.40 -18.15 -19.37
N ASP A 81 5.76 -17.10 -19.88
CA ASP A 81 6.39 -15.86 -20.30
C ASP A 81 6.75 -15.05 -19.06
N PRO A 82 8.06 -14.86 -18.77
CA PRO A 82 8.51 -14.07 -17.64
C PRO A 82 7.94 -12.64 -17.65
N LYS A 83 7.60 -12.11 -18.84
CA LYS A 83 7.01 -10.77 -19.00
C LYS A 83 5.60 -10.69 -18.42
N ALA A 84 4.76 -11.67 -18.74
CA ALA A 84 3.40 -11.75 -18.21
C ALA A 84 3.40 -11.91 -16.67
N LEU A 85 4.32 -12.73 -16.15
CA LEU A 85 4.52 -12.90 -14.71
C LEU A 85 5.00 -11.61 -14.03
N ALA A 86 5.94 -10.88 -14.63
CA ALA A 86 6.39 -9.59 -14.10
C ALA A 86 5.25 -8.55 -14.06
N ALA A 87 4.43 -8.48 -15.12
CA ALA A 87 3.26 -7.59 -15.17
C ALA A 87 2.21 -7.96 -14.10
N ALA A 88 1.93 -9.25 -13.91
CA ALA A 88 1.04 -9.74 -12.86
C ALA A 88 1.57 -9.37 -11.45
N TRP A 89 2.87 -9.51 -11.23
CA TRP A 89 3.53 -9.11 -9.99
C TRP A 89 3.42 -7.60 -9.73
N GLN A 90 3.61 -6.78 -10.76
CA GLN A 90 3.46 -5.33 -10.67
C GLN A 90 2.04 -4.96 -10.24
N THR A 91 1.02 -5.47 -10.92
CA THR A 91 -0.40 -5.20 -10.58
C THR A 91 -0.71 -5.60 -9.14
N ARG A 92 -0.31 -6.81 -8.74
CA ARG A 92 -0.48 -7.29 -7.36
C ARG A 92 0.19 -6.38 -6.34
N THR A 93 1.39 -5.89 -6.64
CA THR A 93 2.13 -4.98 -5.77
C THR A 93 1.43 -3.63 -5.66
N ILE A 94 1.04 -3.03 -6.79
CA ILE A 94 0.32 -1.74 -6.82
C ILE A 94 -0.98 -1.82 -6.03
N VAL A 95 -1.77 -2.88 -6.19
CA VAL A 95 -3.02 -3.07 -5.46
C VAL A 95 -2.77 -3.15 -3.94
N LYS A 96 -1.71 -3.85 -3.50
CA LYS A 96 -1.35 -3.88 -2.07
C LYS A 96 -1.01 -2.48 -1.53
N TYR A 97 -0.24 -1.71 -2.29
CA TYR A 97 0.09 -0.34 -1.92
C TYR A 97 -1.14 0.56 -1.84
N ALA A 98 -2.06 0.47 -2.81
CA ALA A 98 -3.30 1.24 -2.80
C ALA A 98 -4.17 0.91 -1.58
N ILE A 99 -4.28 -0.37 -1.20
CA ILE A 99 -5.01 -0.78 0.01
C ILE A 99 -4.36 -0.20 1.28
N CYS A 100 -3.03 -0.25 1.39
CA CYS A 100 -2.29 0.37 2.50
C CYS A 100 -2.53 1.89 2.56
N GLU A 101 -2.43 2.57 1.42
CA GLU A 101 -2.62 4.02 1.31
C GLU A 101 -4.02 4.43 1.76
N ILE A 102 -5.06 3.73 1.28
CA ILE A 102 -6.45 3.97 1.68
C ILE A 102 -6.62 3.85 3.20
N ALA A 103 -6.02 2.83 3.82
CA ALA A 103 -6.07 2.66 5.27
C ALA A 103 -5.33 3.78 6.02
N ALA A 104 -4.16 4.20 5.51
CA ALA A 104 -3.39 5.29 6.09
C ALA A 104 -4.14 6.63 6.02
N LEU A 105 -4.70 6.95 4.85
CA LEU A 105 -5.46 8.19 4.62
C LEU A 105 -6.77 8.23 5.41
N ALA A 106 -7.46 7.10 5.57
CA ALA A 106 -8.65 7.00 6.41
C ALA A 106 -8.35 7.39 7.87
N ASN A 107 -7.21 6.95 8.40
CA ASN A 107 -6.77 7.35 9.74
C ASN A 107 -6.32 8.82 9.81
N ALA A 108 -5.76 9.37 8.73
CA ALA A 108 -5.45 10.79 8.64
C ALA A 108 -6.74 11.63 8.76
N VAL A 109 -7.82 11.22 8.10
CA VAL A 109 -9.14 11.87 8.22
C VAL A 109 -9.66 11.77 9.66
N ALA A 110 -9.60 10.59 10.29
CA ALA A 110 -10.00 10.43 11.70
C ALA A 110 -9.21 11.37 12.62
N TYR A 111 -7.89 11.50 12.39
CA TYR A 111 -7.06 12.42 13.16
C TYR A 111 -7.44 13.89 12.96
N ILE A 112 -7.73 14.33 11.73
CA ILE A 112 -8.19 15.72 11.49
C ILE A 112 -9.51 16.00 12.23
N VAL A 113 -10.46 15.06 12.19
CA VAL A 113 -11.81 15.28 12.72
C VAL A 113 -11.84 15.19 14.24
N GLU A 114 -11.17 14.19 14.83
CA GLU A 114 -11.28 13.89 16.26
C GLU A 114 -10.03 14.23 17.06
N GLN A 115 -8.93 14.62 16.41
CA GLN A 115 -7.60 14.86 17.02
C GLN A 115 -7.09 13.68 17.86
N ASN A 116 -7.55 12.46 17.56
CA ASN A 116 -7.16 11.27 18.32
C ASN A 116 -5.79 10.76 17.88
N TRP A 117 -4.81 10.86 18.78
CA TRP A 117 -3.43 10.47 18.49
C TRP A 117 -3.26 8.99 18.10
N TRP A 118 -4.15 8.09 18.53
CA TRP A 118 -4.10 6.69 18.12
C TRP A 118 -4.35 6.51 16.62
N SER A 119 -5.21 7.33 16.01
CA SER A 119 -5.41 7.30 14.56
C SER A 119 -4.13 7.71 13.82
N LEU A 120 -3.43 8.74 14.30
CA LEU A 120 -2.13 9.11 13.74
C LEU A 120 -1.10 7.98 13.89
N ALA A 121 -1.09 7.27 15.03
CA ALA A 121 -0.24 6.10 15.23
C ALA A 121 -0.56 4.99 14.21
N LEU A 122 -1.84 4.68 13.96
CA LEU A 122 -2.25 3.70 12.95
C LEU A 122 -1.84 4.11 11.53
N GLN A 123 -1.96 5.39 11.18
CA GLN A 123 -1.45 5.92 9.91
C GLN A 123 0.07 5.68 9.76
N ILE A 124 0.85 5.95 10.80
CA ILE A 124 2.30 5.72 10.81
C ILE A 124 2.62 4.22 10.69
N VAL A 125 1.86 3.35 11.33
CA VAL A 125 2.01 1.90 11.19
C VAL A 125 1.76 1.46 9.76
N MET A 126 0.70 1.96 9.10
CA MET A 126 0.45 1.64 7.69
C MET A 126 1.55 2.16 6.76
N LEU A 127 2.09 3.36 7.03
CA LEU A 127 3.25 3.88 6.32
C LEU A 127 4.47 2.98 6.49
N ALA A 128 4.74 2.50 7.71
CA ALA A 128 5.83 1.56 7.96
C ALA A 128 5.63 0.23 7.20
N VAL A 129 4.40 -0.27 7.13
CA VAL A 129 4.06 -1.45 6.31
C VAL A 129 4.38 -1.19 4.84
N MET A 130 4.02 -0.03 4.28
CA MET A 130 4.35 0.35 2.89
C MET A 130 5.87 0.34 2.63
N VAL A 131 6.67 0.77 3.59
CA VAL A 131 8.15 0.71 3.49
C VAL A 131 8.64 -0.74 3.57
N LEU A 132 8.11 -1.55 4.48
CA LEU A 132 8.50 -2.96 4.62
C LEU A 132 8.13 -3.81 3.41
N ILE A 133 7.07 -3.43 2.67
CA ILE A 133 6.65 -4.15 1.47
C ILE A 133 7.33 -3.66 0.17
N PHE A 134 8.39 -2.84 0.26
CA PHE A 134 9.07 -2.22 -0.89
C PHE A 134 9.39 -3.20 -2.04
N PRO A 135 9.07 -2.84 -3.31
CA PRO A 135 9.39 -3.66 -4.47
C PRO A 135 10.92 -3.74 -4.67
N THR A 136 11.46 -4.94 -4.50
CA THR A 136 12.88 -5.24 -4.69
C THR A 136 13.06 -6.29 -5.77
N LYS A 137 14.24 -6.30 -6.42
CA LYS A 137 14.58 -7.30 -7.43
C LYS A 137 14.43 -8.72 -6.90
N THR A 138 14.94 -8.98 -5.70
CA THR A 138 14.85 -10.29 -5.04
C THR A 138 13.41 -10.81 -4.93
N ARG A 139 12.45 -9.94 -4.61
CA ARG A 139 11.03 -10.34 -4.49
C ARG A 139 10.38 -10.63 -5.84
N LEU A 140 10.79 -9.92 -6.89
CA LEU A 140 10.33 -10.19 -8.25
C LEU A 140 10.89 -11.53 -8.73
N ASP A 141 12.20 -11.76 -8.55
CA ASP A 141 12.85 -13.01 -8.95
C ASP A 141 12.24 -14.21 -8.22
N GLN A 142 12.07 -14.13 -6.89
CA GLN A 142 11.39 -15.16 -6.09
C GLN A 142 9.95 -15.42 -6.54
N PHE A 143 9.22 -14.37 -6.94
CA PHE A 143 7.87 -14.52 -7.45
C PHE A 143 7.88 -15.30 -8.77
N ILE A 144 8.71 -14.90 -9.73
CA ILE A 144 8.81 -15.58 -11.04
C ILE A 144 9.21 -17.05 -10.83
N GLU A 145 10.23 -17.31 -10.01
CA GLU A 145 10.70 -18.66 -9.69
C GLU A 145 9.57 -19.52 -9.10
N SER A 146 8.84 -19.00 -8.10
CA SER A 146 7.73 -19.73 -7.46
C SER A 146 6.61 -20.14 -8.43
N GLN A 147 6.32 -19.31 -9.44
CA GLN A 147 5.30 -19.60 -10.45
C GLN A 147 5.80 -20.61 -11.49
N THR A 148 7.08 -20.53 -11.86
CA THR A 148 7.68 -21.50 -12.78
C THR A 148 7.81 -22.89 -12.16
N ALA A 149 8.15 -23.00 -10.88
CA ALA A 149 8.32 -24.27 -10.17
C ALA A 149 6.99 -25.02 -9.98
N PHE A 150 5.88 -24.31 -9.78
CA PHE A 150 4.55 -24.91 -9.61
C PHE A 150 3.98 -25.53 -10.91
N THR A 151 4.59 -25.23 -12.06
CA THR A 151 4.10 -25.66 -13.39
C THR A 151 4.94 -26.81 -13.99
N GLN A 152 5.87 -27.40 -13.21
CA GLN A 152 6.60 -28.63 -13.55
C GLN A 152 5.94 -29.83 -12.89
#